data_AF-A0A1V6HBC5-F1
#
_entry.id   AF-A0A1V6HBC5-F1
#
_cell.length_a   1.000
_cell.length_b   1.000
_cell.length_c   1.000
_cell.angle_alpha   90.00
_cell.angle_beta   90.00
_cell.angle_gamma   90.00
#
_symmetry.space_group_name_H-M   'P 1'
#
loop_
_entity.id
_entity.type
_entity.pdbx_description
1 polymer ?
#
loop_
_entity_poly.entity_id
_entity_poly.type
_entity_poly.pdbx_seq_one_letter_code
_entity_poly.pdbx_strand_id
1 'polypeptide(L)'
;MAPPPPPAPPAVEPAGSEPTAAERARLDALTKQLAGARRAGELDAAFAEASALADRRPGLAEAQRVAGEIAYRMSRWREAATYLGRAGLDPAVRPELSFYLAVARFESGDLEGAKRALAGALPRLAPSPFVDTYRRRILAPEAGD
;
A
#
# COMPACT_ATOMS: atom_id res chain seq x y z
N MET A 1 3.74 -51.47 -27.65
CA MET A 1 4.09 -50.08 -27.30
C MET A 1 2.81 -49.27 -27.29
N ALA A 2 2.37 -48.80 -26.13
CA ALA A 2 1.20 -47.92 -26.04
C ALA A 2 1.59 -46.49 -26.47
N PRO A 3 0.70 -45.72 -27.13
CA PRO A 3 0.97 -44.32 -27.45
C PRO A 3 1.07 -43.48 -26.17
N PRO A 4 1.89 -42.41 -26.17
CA PRO A 4 1.97 -41.50 -25.03
C PRO A 4 0.65 -40.77 -24.82
N PRO A 5 0.27 -40.45 -23.57
CA PRO A 5 -0.92 -39.67 -23.29
C PRO A 5 -0.77 -38.24 -23.88
N PRO A 6 -1.88 -37.58 -24.25
CA PRO A 6 -1.85 -36.21 -24.73
C PRO A 6 -1.35 -35.25 -23.63
N PRO A 7 -0.69 -34.14 -24.01
CA PRO A 7 -0.27 -33.13 -23.04
C PRO A 7 -1.49 -32.56 -22.31
N ALA A 8 -1.39 -32.48 -20.98
CA ALA A 8 -2.39 -31.84 -20.14
C ALA A 8 -2.63 -30.38 -20.59
N PRO A 9 -3.86 -29.84 -20.45
CA PRO A 9 -4.12 -28.43 -20.72
C PRO A 9 -3.21 -27.55 -19.86
N PRO A 10 -2.82 -26.34 -20.32
CA PRO A 10 -2.05 -25.42 -19.50
C PRO A 10 -2.82 -25.15 -18.21
N ALA A 11 -2.21 -25.53 -17.09
CA ALA A 11 -2.70 -25.20 -15.77
C ALA A 11 -3.00 -23.70 -15.74
N VAL A 12 -4.22 -23.36 -15.33
CA VAL A 12 -4.58 -22.02 -14.88
C VAL A 12 -3.46 -21.57 -13.95
N GLU A 13 -2.66 -20.60 -14.40
CA GLU A 13 -1.55 -20.07 -13.61
C GLU A 13 -2.09 -19.77 -12.21
N PRO A 14 -1.46 -20.27 -11.12
CA PRO A 14 -1.85 -19.83 -9.80
C PRO A 14 -1.74 -18.31 -9.82
N ALA A 15 -2.72 -17.60 -9.26
CA ALA A 15 -2.66 -16.15 -9.12
C ALA A 15 -1.36 -15.78 -8.37
N GLY A 16 -0.29 -15.61 -9.13
CA GLY A 16 1.05 -15.47 -8.60
C GLY A 16 1.16 -14.13 -7.90
N SER A 17 1.99 -14.09 -6.86
CA SER A 17 2.40 -12.84 -6.23
C SER A 17 3.10 -11.89 -7.22
N GLU A 18 3.52 -12.42 -8.37
CA GLU A 18 4.14 -11.67 -9.44
C GLU A 18 3.10 -11.08 -10.42
N PRO A 19 3.23 -9.79 -10.77
CA PRO A 19 2.37 -9.15 -11.76
C PRO A 19 2.70 -9.60 -13.19
N THR A 20 1.69 -9.75 -14.02
CA THR A 20 1.84 -9.89 -15.49
C THR A 20 2.46 -8.65 -16.10
N ALA A 21 2.93 -8.74 -17.36
CA ALA A 21 3.48 -7.57 -18.07
C ALA A 21 2.47 -6.41 -18.19
N ALA A 22 1.20 -6.74 -18.44
CA ALA A 22 0.13 -5.75 -18.50
C ALA A 22 -0.13 -5.09 -17.14
N GLU A 23 -0.18 -5.88 -16.05
CA GLU A 23 -0.34 -5.34 -14.69
C GLU A 23 0.86 -4.48 -14.29
N ARG A 24 2.09 -4.88 -14.63
CA ARG A 24 3.30 -4.07 -14.40
C ARG A 24 3.21 -2.72 -15.10
N ALA A 25 2.85 -2.70 -16.39
CA ALA A 25 2.70 -1.47 -17.14
C ALA A 25 1.60 -0.56 -16.55
N ARG A 26 0.50 -1.16 -16.08
CA ARG A 26 -0.59 -0.44 -15.41
C ARG A 26 -0.15 0.16 -14.08
N LEU A 27 0.55 -0.61 -13.24
CA LEU A 27 1.06 -0.14 -11.95
C LEU A 27 2.11 0.96 -12.10
N ASP A 28 2.97 0.87 -13.11
CA ASP A 28 3.92 1.93 -13.47
C ASP A 28 3.18 3.22 -13.90
N ALA A 29 2.17 3.10 -14.75
CA ALA A 29 1.35 4.24 -15.16
C ALA A 29 0.63 4.90 -13.97
N LEU A 30 0.03 4.10 -13.07
CA LEU A 30 -0.62 4.59 -11.86
C LEU A 30 0.38 5.27 -10.91
N THR A 31 1.59 4.73 -10.78
CA THR A 31 2.66 5.33 -9.96
C THR A 31 3.12 6.67 -10.55
N LYS A 32 3.24 6.78 -11.88
CA LYS A 32 3.55 8.05 -12.56
C LYS A 32 2.43 9.06 -12.41
N GLN A 33 1.17 8.64 -12.53
CA GLN A 33 0.01 9.50 -12.32
C GLN A 33 -0.05 9.98 -10.88
N LEU A 34 0.19 9.12 -9.90
CA LEU A 34 0.32 9.51 -8.50
C LEU A 34 1.39 10.61 -8.36
N ALA A 35 2.62 10.38 -8.82
CA ALA A 35 3.70 11.35 -8.71
C ALA A 35 3.38 12.69 -9.41
N GLY A 36 2.68 12.66 -10.55
CA GLY A 36 2.34 13.85 -11.33
C GLY A 36 1.07 14.58 -10.92
N ALA A 37 0.16 13.93 -10.18
CA ALA A 37 -1.16 14.46 -9.86
C ALA A 37 -1.08 15.80 -9.11
N ARG A 38 -1.75 16.81 -9.67
CA ARG A 38 -1.81 18.17 -9.13
C ARG A 38 -3.16 18.47 -8.49
N ARG A 39 -4.20 17.72 -8.86
CA ARG A 39 -5.57 17.93 -8.42
C ARG A 39 -6.15 16.65 -7.80
N ALA A 40 -7.06 16.83 -6.84
CA ALA A 40 -7.73 15.71 -6.18
C ALA A 40 -8.50 14.79 -7.15
N GLY A 41 -9.14 15.35 -8.19
CA GLY A 41 -9.89 14.56 -9.17
C GLY A 41 -9.02 13.61 -10.01
N GLU A 42 -7.73 13.94 -10.21
CA GLU A 42 -6.79 13.04 -10.91
C GLU A 42 -6.43 11.81 -10.06
N LEU A 43 -6.45 11.96 -8.73
CA LEU A 43 -6.20 10.87 -7.79
C LEU A 43 -7.42 9.95 -7.64
N ASP A 44 -8.64 10.45 -7.83
CA ASP A 44 -9.85 9.65 -7.67
C ASP A 44 -9.95 8.54 -8.74
N ALA A 45 -9.73 8.90 -10.01
CA ALA A 45 -9.67 7.92 -11.11
C ALA A 45 -8.51 6.93 -10.93
N ALA A 46 -7.33 7.40 -10.53
CA ALA A 46 -6.19 6.54 -10.24
C ALA A 46 -6.49 5.56 -9.10
N PHE A 47 -7.16 6.04 -8.05
CA PHE A 47 -7.53 5.21 -6.92
C PHE A 47 -8.54 4.15 -7.32
N ALA A 48 -9.57 4.50 -8.10
CA ALA A 48 -10.56 3.55 -8.58
C ALA A 48 -9.92 2.42 -9.39
N GLU A 49 -8.97 2.73 -10.28
CA GLU A 49 -8.26 1.72 -11.06
C GLU A 49 -7.31 0.87 -10.18
N ALA A 50 -6.52 1.51 -9.31
CA ALA A 50 -5.57 0.84 -8.44
C ALA A 50 -6.25 -0.10 -7.43
N SER A 51 -7.32 0.39 -6.77
CA SER A 51 -8.11 -0.41 -5.82
C SER A 51 -8.77 -1.61 -6.49
N ALA A 52 -9.38 -1.42 -7.67
CA ALA A 52 -9.97 -2.53 -8.42
C ALA A 52 -8.93 -3.59 -8.84
N LEU A 53 -7.69 -3.20 -9.13
CA LEU A 53 -6.61 -4.17 -9.37
C LEU A 53 -6.19 -4.88 -8.08
N ALA A 54 -6.00 -4.13 -6.99
CA ALA A 54 -5.63 -4.67 -5.68
C ALA A 54 -6.69 -5.66 -5.15
N ASP A 55 -7.97 -5.36 -5.32
CA ASP A 55 -9.07 -6.22 -4.84
C ASP A 55 -9.19 -7.51 -5.67
N ARG A 56 -8.93 -7.45 -6.98
CA ARG A 56 -8.86 -8.65 -7.84
C ARG A 56 -7.59 -9.48 -7.62
N ARG A 57 -6.51 -8.84 -7.15
CA ARG A 57 -5.19 -9.45 -6.90
C ARG A 57 -4.76 -9.20 -5.45
N PRO A 58 -5.43 -9.81 -4.45
CA PRO A 58 -5.14 -9.55 -3.04
C PRO A 58 -3.70 -9.92 -2.62
N GLY A 59 -3.08 -10.89 -3.30
CA GLY A 59 -1.69 -11.31 -3.07
C GLY A 59 -0.63 -10.48 -3.81
N LEU A 60 -1.03 -9.55 -4.69
CA LEU A 60 -0.10 -8.71 -5.43
C LEU A 60 0.29 -7.49 -4.59
N ALA A 61 1.37 -7.63 -3.82
CA ALA A 61 1.87 -6.61 -2.90
C ALA A 61 2.02 -5.22 -3.54
N GLU A 62 2.49 -5.17 -4.79
CA GLU A 62 2.65 -3.91 -5.52
C GLU A 62 1.32 -3.21 -5.81
N ALA A 63 0.26 -3.95 -6.12
CA ALA A 63 -1.07 -3.37 -6.33
C ALA A 63 -1.66 -2.85 -5.01
N GLN A 64 -1.50 -3.60 -3.92
CA GLN A 64 -1.87 -3.15 -2.58
C GLN A 64 -1.11 -1.87 -2.21
N ARG A 65 0.19 -1.82 -2.48
CA ARG A 65 1.04 -0.66 -2.22
C ARG A 65 0.55 0.59 -2.97
N VAL A 66 0.39 0.50 -4.29
CA VAL A 66 -0.03 1.64 -5.12
C VAL A 66 -1.42 2.16 -4.73
N ALA A 67 -2.39 1.26 -4.50
CA ALA A 67 -3.72 1.66 -4.03
C ALA A 67 -3.66 2.36 -2.67
N GLY A 68 -2.84 1.85 -1.75
CA GLY A 68 -2.64 2.42 -0.42
C GLY A 68 -1.98 3.80 -0.43
N GLU A 69 -0.99 4.02 -1.28
CA GLU A 69 -0.33 5.33 -1.43
C GLU A 69 -1.23 6.38 -2.05
N ILE A 70 -2.02 6.01 -3.07
CA ILE A 70 -3.01 6.92 -3.66
C ILE A 70 -4.07 7.28 -2.59
N ALA A 71 -4.61 6.29 -1.87
CA ALA A 71 -5.55 6.53 -0.79
C ALA A 71 -4.98 7.45 0.29
N TYR A 72 -3.72 7.24 0.67
CA TYR A 72 -3.02 8.08 1.63
C TYR A 72 -2.93 9.54 1.16
N ARG A 73 -2.54 9.76 -0.11
CA ARG A 73 -2.49 11.12 -0.68
C ARG A 73 -3.86 11.78 -0.78
N MET A 74 -4.92 11.00 -0.87
CA MET A 74 -6.30 11.48 -0.82
C MET A 74 -6.84 11.65 0.60
N SER A 75 -6.05 11.40 1.64
CA SER A 75 -6.50 11.39 3.04
C SER A 75 -7.62 10.38 3.33
N ARG A 76 -7.72 9.32 2.52
CA ARG A 76 -8.67 8.21 2.72
C ARG A 76 -8.05 7.20 3.68
N TRP A 77 -8.02 7.56 4.96
CA TRP A 77 -7.21 6.89 5.98
C TRP A 77 -7.52 5.40 6.16
N ARG A 78 -8.80 5.03 6.15
CA ARG A 78 -9.23 3.62 6.31
C ARG A 78 -8.78 2.76 5.13
N GLU A 79 -8.99 3.23 3.91
CA GLU A 79 -8.56 2.53 2.69
C GLU A 79 -7.03 2.47 2.62
N ALA A 80 -6.33 3.55 2.94
CA ALA A 80 -4.88 3.57 3.00
C ALA A 80 -4.34 2.53 4.00
N ALA A 81 -4.87 2.50 5.22
CA ALA A 81 -4.47 1.51 6.22
C ALA A 81 -4.76 0.07 5.77
N THR A 82 -5.88 -0.15 5.06
CA THR A 82 -6.26 -1.46 4.54
C THR A 82 -5.30 -1.95 3.46
N TYR A 83 -5.09 -1.14 2.42
CA TYR A 83 -4.24 -1.53 1.28
C TYR A 83 -2.75 -1.58 1.66
N LEU A 84 -2.23 -0.56 2.37
CA LEU A 84 -0.84 -0.60 2.84
C LEU A 84 -0.60 -1.75 3.83
N GLY A 85 -1.59 -2.09 4.65
CA GLY A 85 -1.51 -3.24 5.56
C GLY A 85 -1.41 -4.60 4.83
N ARG A 86 -2.09 -4.73 3.69
CA ARG A 86 -2.04 -5.93 2.82
C ARG A 86 -0.79 -6.00 1.96
N ALA A 87 -0.11 -4.87 1.72
CA ALA A 87 1.09 -4.82 0.90
C ALA A 87 2.31 -5.53 1.50
N GLY A 88 2.24 -5.95 2.78
CA GLY A 88 3.34 -6.67 3.44
C GLY A 88 4.62 -5.83 3.54
N LEU A 89 4.46 -4.53 3.87
CA LEU A 89 5.56 -3.58 3.92
C LEU A 89 6.66 -4.00 4.90
N ASP A 90 7.90 -4.03 4.43
CA ASP A 90 9.07 -4.17 5.29
C ASP A 90 9.62 -2.76 5.62
N PRO A 91 9.60 -2.33 6.89
CA PRO A 91 10.14 -1.04 7.29
C PRO A 91 11.65 -0.92 7.06
N ALA A 92 12.39 -2.02 6.88
CA ALA A 92 13.79 -1.99 6.49
C ALA A 92 14.00 -1.57 5.04
N VAL A 93 13.04 -1.84 4.17
CA VAL A 93 13.12 -1.58 2.71
C VAL A 93 12.34 -0.32 2.33
N ARG A 94 11.22 -0.05 3.00
CA ARG A 94 10.31 1.07 2.76
C ARG A 94 9.83 1.70 4.09
N PRO A 95 10.72 2.34 4.85
CA PRO A 95 10.34 2.98 6.10
C PRO A 95 9.31 4.10 5.89
N GLU A 96 9.37 4.83 4.78
CA GLU A 96 8.40 5.88 4.43
C GLU A 96 6.97 5.34 4.29
N LEU A 97 6.79 4.19 3.63
CA LEU A 97 5.47 3.58 3.48
C LEU A 97 4.96 2.98 4.78
N SER A 98 5.86 2.43 5.59
CA SER A 98 5.52 1.96 6.94
C SER A 98 5.08 3.13 7.85
N PHE A 99 5.68 4.30 7.66
CA PHE A 99 5.24 5.53 8.30
C PHE A 99 3.88 6.01 7.79
N TYR A 100 3.61 5.97 6.47
CA TYR A 100 2.29 6.28 5.92
C TYR A 100 1.20 5.36 6.46
N LEU A 101 1.51 4.06 6.62
CA LEU A 101 0.61 3.10 7.28
C LEU A 101 0.35 3.50 8.75
N ALA A 102 1.38 3.93 9.49
CA ALA A 102 1.22 4.38 10.86
C ALA A 102 0.29 5.61 10.96
N VAL A 103 0.49 6.60 10.09
CA VAL A 103 -0.36 7.79 9.99
C VAL A 103 -1.79 7.40 9.62
N ALA A 104 -1.99 6.59 8.58
CA ALA A 104 -3.30 6.14 8.14
C ALA A 104 -4.06 5.37 9.24
N ARG A 105 -3.37 4.51 9.99
CA ARG A 105 -3.96 3.81 11.14
C ARG A 105 -4.36 4.76 12.26
N PHE A 106 -3.50 5.72 12.59
CA PHE A 106 -3.79 6.71 13.62
C PHE A 106 -5.02 7.56 13.25
N GLU A 107 -5.03 8.12 12.05
CA GLU A 107 -6.12 8.97 11.55
C GLU A 107 -7.43 8.20 11.31
N SER A 108 -7.37 6.86 11.20
CA SER A 108 -8.56 6.00 11.13
C SER A 108 -8.98 5.40 12.48
N GLY A 109 -8.26 5.72 13.57
CA GLY A 109 -8.60 5.33 14.95
C GLY A 109 -7.91 4.06 15.48
N ASP A 110 -7.06 3.41 14.70
CA ASP A 110 -6.25 2.25 15.14
C ASP A 110 -4.92 2.70 15.76
N LEU A 111 -4.99 3.23 16.98
CA LEU A 111 -3.82 3.75 17.69
C LEU A 111 -2.75 2.67 17.94
N GLU A 112 -3.16 1.47 18.32
CA GLU A 112 -2.22 0.37 18.64
C GLU A 112 -1.51 -0.12 17.37
N GLY A 113 -2.24 -0.30 16.26
CA GLY A 113 -1.62 -0.62 14.98
C GLY A 113 -0.74 0.51 14.44
N ALA A 114 -1.06 1.77 14.74
CA ALA A 114 -0.24 2.93 14.40
C ALA A 114 1.10 2.91 15.15
N LYS A 115 1.08 2.71 16.48
CA LYS A 115 2.31 2.59 17.30
C LYS A 115 3.24 1.50 16.79
N ARG A 116 2.69 0.32 16.45
CA ARG A 116 3.46 -0.81 15.90
C ARG A 116 4.13 -0.48 14.57
N ALA A 117 3.36 0.10 13.63
CA ALA A 117 3.90 0.49 12.33
C ALA A 117 4.97 1.59 12.46
N LEU A 118 4.73 2.57 13.34
CA LEU A 118 5.64 3.67 13.60
C LEU A 118 6.97 3.18 14.21
N ALA A 119 6.91 2.26 15.19
CA ALA A 119 8.10 1.73 15.85
C ALA A 119 9.08 1.06 14.87
N GLY A 120 8.58 0.35 13.86
CA GLY A 120 9.41 -0.25 12.82
C GLY A 120 10.03 0.78 11.87
N ALA A 121 9.28 1.82 11.50
CA ALA A 121 9.69 2.83 10.55
C ALA A 121 10.70 3.85 11.12
N LEU A 122 10.44 4.34 12.34
CA LEU A 122 11.22 5.41 13.00
C LEU A 122 12.74 5.30 12.93
N PRO A 123 13.39 4.16 13.22
CA PRO A 123 14.85 4.07 13.24
C PRO A 123 15.51 4.31 11.88
N ARG A 124 14.74 4.31 10.78
CA ARG A 124 15.22 4.45 9.40
C ARG A 124 14.66 5.67 8.69
N LEU A 125 13.76 6.43 9.33
CA LEU A 125 13.23 7.66 8.77
C LEU A 125 14.20 8.82 9.01
N ALA A 126 14.36 9.67 8.00
CA ALA A 126 14.96 10.97 8.21
C ALA A 126 14.08 11.81 9.15
N PRO A 127 14.66 12.49 10.15
CA PRO A 127 13.90 13.40 10.99
C PRO A 127 13.32 14.54 10.13
N SER A 128 12.06 14.86 10.37
CA SER A 128 11.38 15.97 9.70
C SER A 128 10.24 16.49 10.58
N PRO A 129 9.82 17.76 10.41
CA PRO A 129 8.70 18.30 11.19
C PRO A 129 7.43 17.45 11.08
N PHE A 130 7.20 16.85 9.91
CA PHE A 130 6.08 15.95 9.66
C PHE A 130 6.18 14.66 10.48
N VAL A 131 7.35 14.00 10.45
CA VAL A 131 7.60 12.78 11.23
C VAL A 131 7.52 13.05 12.73
N ASP A 132 8.14 14.12 13.23
CA ASP A 132 8.09 14.48 14.66
C ASP A 132 6.67 14.78 15.15
N THR A 133 5.84 15.44 14.31
CA THR A 133 4.45 15.74 14.64
C THR A 133 3.64 14.47 14.86
N TYR A 134 3.69 13.53 13.92
CA TYR A 134 2.96 12.26 14.07
C TYR A 134 3.60 11.35 15.12
N ARG A 135 4.91 11.38 15.30
CA ARG A 135 5.57 10.65 16.39
C ARG A 135 4.98 11.04 17.74
N ARG A 136 4.84 12.34 18.00
CA ARG A 136 4.20 12.84 19.23
C ARG A 136 2.75 12.40 19.34
N ARG A 137 1.93 12.65 18.30
CA ARG A 137 0.50 12.30 18.29
C ARG A 137 0.24 10.79 18.53
N ILE A 138 1.09 9.91 18.00
CA ILE A 138 0.93 8.46 18.09
C ILE A 138 1.48 7.88 19.41
N LEU A 139 2.65 8.36 19.87
CA LEU A 139 3.32 7.79 21.05
C LEU A 139 2.90 8.44 22.37
N ALA A 140 2.57 9.72 22.32
CA ALA A 140 2.04 10.49 23.43
C ALA A 140 0.78 11.23 22.92
N PRO A 141 -0.31 10.50 22.58
CA PRO A 141 -1.58 11.16 22.34
C PRO A 141 -1.89 11.87 23.65
N GLU A 142 -1.76 13.19 23.68
CA GLU A 142 -2.06 13.95 24.89
C GLU A 142 -3.44 13.51 25.37
N ALA A 143 -3.55 13.20 26.66
CA ALA A 143 -4.85 13.07 27.29
C ALA A 143 -5.55 14.40 27.04
N GLY A 144 -6.47 14.41 26.07
CA GLY A 144 -7.28 15.57 25.77
C GLY A 144 -8.02 15.96 27.05
N ASP A 145 -7.87 17.23 27.42
CA ASP A 145 -8.68 17.96 28.39
C ASP A 145 -10.18 17.75 28.17
#